data_AF-A0A453KX90-F1
#
_entry.id   AF-A0A453KX90-F1
#
_cell.length_a   1.000
_cell.length_b   1.000
_cell.length_c   1.000
_cell.angle_alpha   90.00
_cell.angle_beta   90.00
_cell.angle_gamma   90.00
#
_symmetry.space_group_name_H-M   'P 1'
#
loop_
_entity.id
_entity.type
_entity.pdbx_description
1 polymer ?
#
loop_
_entity_poly.entity_id
_entity_poly.type
_entity_poly.pdbx_seq_one_letter_code
_entity_poly.pdbx_strand_id
1 'polypeptide(L)'
;YLLIDFSDYLHISVYVLGAVFLQLCQVLLLGEHPIVQKLVDPSLFIHRFTERLLGKRNNAVSDTALCIVASMKRDWMQTGRKPSGLCGAALYIAALSHGYDYTKADIAAVVHVCEATLFKRLIEFESTDSGSLTIEDFLAKAYEETVPKCSAKYGEVLCEHKDKGAEHFSHGLCEECYDNVTHIYYVRNALVFMLHSLLI
;
A
#
# COMPACT_ATOMS: atom_id res chain seq x y z
N TYR A 1 -0.89 4.57 8.23
CA TYR A 1 0.26 4.26 9.11
C TYR A 1 0.18 2.83 9.61
N LEU A 2 1.32 2.18 9.81
CA LEU A 2 1.47 0.85 10.40
C LEU A 2 1.76 0.98 11.90
N LEU A 3 1.45 -0.05 12.69
CA LEU A 3 1.75 -0.07 14.13
C LEU A 3 3.26 0.12 14.43
N ILE A 4 4.12 -0.33 13.52
CA ILE A 4 5.57 -0.13 13.63
C ILE A 4 5.98 1.33 13.48
N ASP A 5 5.24 2.14 12.71
CA ASP A 5 5.54 3.58 12.58
C ASP A 5 5.36 4.28 13.94
N PHE A 6 4.37 3.86 14.75
CA PHE A 6 4.17 4.36 16.11
C PHE A 6 5.19 3.81 17.08
N SER A 7 5.61 2.55 16.92
CA SER A 7 6.67 1.93 17.70
C SER A 7 7.99 2.68 17.54
N ASP A 8 8.36 3.02 16.30
CA ASP A 8 9.55 3.81 15.97
C ASP A 8 9.50 5.21 16.60
N TYR A 9 8.34 5.88 16.51
CA TYR A 9 8.17 7.24 17.04
C TYR A 9 8.17 7.29 18.58
N LEU A 10 7.50 6.33 19.23
CA LEU A 10 7.39 6.29 20.69
C LEU A 10 8.58 5.61 21.36
N HIS A 11 9.46 4.96 20.58
CA HIS A 11 10.52 4.08 21.08
C HIS A 11 10.01 2.98 22.02
N ILE A 12 8.79 2.49 21.79
CA ILE A 12 8.14 1.41 22.55
C ILE A 12 8.05 0.18 21.66
N SER A 13 8.29 -1.00 22.21
CA SER A 13 8.15 -2.28 21.50
C SER A 13 6.78 -2.43 20.84
N VAL A 14 6.76 -2.78 19.54
CA VAL A 14 5.53 -3.04 18.77
C VAL A 14 4.66 -4.12 19.41
N TYR A 15 5.26 -5.05 20.15
CA TYR A 15 4.53 -6.10 20.87
C TYR A 15 3.75 -5.55 22.07
N VAL A 16 4.33 -4.59 22.80
CA VAL A 16 3.66 -3.91 23.90
C VAL A 16 2.51 -3.06 23.37
N LEU A 17 2.77 -2.30 22.30
CA LEU A 17 1.76 -1.46 21.67
C LEU A 17 0.61 -2.31 21.10
N GLY A 18 0.92 -3.45 20.49
CA GLY A 18 -0.06 -4.41 20.02
C GLY A 18 -0.90 -5.03 21.14
N ALA A 19 -0.27 -5.39 22.26
CA ALA A 19 -0.98 -5.95 23.42
C ALA A 19 -1.98 -4.94 24.01
N VAL A 20 -1.55 -3.68 24.21
CA VAL A 20 -2.40 -2.58 24.70
C VAL A 20 -3.55 -2.31 23.72
N PHE A 21 -3.26 -2.28 22.42
CA PHE A 21 -4.28 -2.12 21.38
C PHE A 21 -5.35 -3.22 21.44
N LEU A 22 -4.95 -4.48 21.59
CA LEU A 22 -5.88 -5.60 21.71
C LEU A 22 -6.72 -5.52 23.00
N GLN A 23 -6.11 -5.13 24.13
CA GLN A 23 -6.85 -4.89 25.38
C GLN A 23 -7.89 -3.79 25.22
N LEU A 24 -7.55 -2.69 24.55
CA LEU A 24 -8.48 -1.61 24.26
C LEU A 24 -9.64 -2.09 23.38
N CYS A 25 -9.36 -2.87 22.33
CA CYS A 25 -10.41 -3.45 21.49
C CYS A 25 -11.35 -4.37 22.29
N GLN A 26 -10.85 -5.09 23.29
CA GLN A 26 -11.68 -5.92 24.17
C GLN A 26 -12.58 -5.08 25.07
N VAL A 27 -12.02 -4.07 25.75
CA VAL A 27 -12.77 -3.18 26.65
C VAL A 27 -13.85 -2.41 25.90
N LEU A 28 -13.57 -1.97 24.69
CA LEU A 28 -14.51 -1.23 23.84
C LEU A 28 -15.45 -2.14 23.02
N LEU A 29 -15.39 -3.47 23.22
CA LEU A 29 -16.19 -4.46 22.48
C LEU A 29 -16.08 -4.34 20.95
N LEU A 30 -14.90 -3.96 20.45
CA LEU A 30 -14.62 -3.75 19.03
C LEU A 30 -14.23 -5.04 18.29
N GLY A 31 -14.21 -6.19 18.96
CA GLY A 31 -13.78 -7.46 18.37
C GLY A 31 -14.58 -7.89 17.13
N GLU A 32 -15.86 -7.54 17.08
CA GLU A 32 -16.73 -7.80 15.92
C GLU A 32 -16.90 -6.57 15.03
N HIS A 33 -16.30 -5.43 15.40
CA HIS A 33 -16.47 -4.20 14.68
C HIS A 33 -15.71 -4.28 13.32
N PRO A 34 -16.32 -3.83 12.20
CA PRO A 34 -15.72 -3.89 10.88
C PRO A 34 -14.34 -3.21 10.78
N ILE A 35 -14.05 -2.25 11.66
CA ILE A 35 -12.75 -1.57 11.74
C ILE A 35 -11.62 -2.55 12.10
N VAL A 36 -11.88 -3.52 12.98
CA VAL A 36 -10.88 -4.48 13.46
C VAL A 36 -10.82 -5.71 12.54
N GLN A 37 -11.95 -6.12 11.97
CA GLN A 37 -12.02 -7.31 11.11
C GLN A 37 -11.52 -7.08 9.69
N LYS A 38 -11.54 -5.84 9.19
CA LYS A 38 -11.17 -5.57 7.80
C LYS A 38 -9.66 -5.71 7.59
N LEU A 39 -9.28 -6.58 6.66
CA LEU A 39 -7.90 -6.71 6.22
C LEU A 39 -7.40 -5.40 5.64
N VAL A 40 -6.21 -4.99 6.09
CA VAL A 40 -5.52 -3.81 5.57
C VAL A 40 -5.04 -4.11 4.16
N ASP A 41 -5.38 -3.22 3.23
CA ASP A 41 -4.94 -3.32 1.85
C ASP A 41 -3.47 -2.85 1.70
N PRO A 42 -2.53 -3.70 1.21
CA PRO A 42 -1.13 -3.31 0.96
C PRO A 42 -0.96 -2.16 -0.03
N SER A 43 -1.90 -1.95 -0.96
CA SER A 43 -1.84 -0.88 -1.96
C SER A 43 -1.77 0.52 -1.33
N LEU A 44 -2.39 0.68 -0.16
CA LEU A 44 -2.44 1.95 0.59
C LEU A 44 -1.06 2.44 1.05
N PHE A 45 -0.05 1.56 1.10
CA PHE A 45 1.28 1.92 1.57
C PHE A 45 2.27 2.18 0.43
N ILE A 46 1.92 1.86 -0.82
CA ILE A 46 2.88 1.87 -1.94
C ILE A 46 3.42 3.27 -2.18
N HIS A 47 2.56 4.27 -2.39
CA HIS A 47 3.01 5.65 -2.63
C HIS A 47 3.97 6.16 -1.55
N ARG A 48 3.64 5.92 -0.28
CA ARG A 48 4.47 6.32 0.86
C ARG A 48 5.82 5.61 0.88
N PHE A 49 5.86 4.30 0.61
CA PHE A 49 7.11 3.56 0.56
C PHE A 49 7.97 3.94 -0.64
N THR A 50 7.35 4.20 -1.79
CA THR A 50 8.05 4.71 -2.98
C THR A 50 8.70 6.06 -2.70
N GLU A 51 7.97 6.99 -2.09
CA GLU A 51 8.50 8.31 -1.73
C GLU A 51 9.64 8.21 -0.72
N ARG A 52 9.49 7.35 0.30
CA ARG A 52 10.54 7.12 1.31
C ARG A 52 11.79 6.47 0.71
N LEU A 53 11.65 5.59 -0.28
CA LEU A 53 12.77 4.93 -0.94
C LEU A 53 13.51 5.87 -1.91
N LEU A 54 12.76 6.59 -2.74
CA LEU A 54 13.32 7.45 -3.80
C LEU A 54 13.70 8.85 -3.28
N GLY A 55 13.24 9.22 -2.09
CA GLY A 55 13.36 10.58 -1.53
C GLY A 55 12.53 11.63 -2.28
N LYS A 56 11.73 11.21 -3.26
CA LYS A 56 10.87 12.05 -4.08
C LYS A 56 9.64 11.27 -4.54
N ARG A 57 8.59 12.00 -4.86
CA ARG A 57 7.40 11.40 -5.46
C ARG A 57 7.70 10.91 -6.87
N ASN A 58 7.37 9.65 -7.14
CA ASN A 58 7.44 9.05 -8.48
C ASN A 58 6.20 8.18 -8.72
N ASN A 59 5.25 8.72 -9.48
CA ASN A 59 3.99 8.03 -9.77
C ASN A 59 4.23 6.81 -10.66
N ALA A 60 5.16 6.87 -11.63
CA ALA A 60 5.43 5.74 -12.53
C ALA A 60 5.89 4.48 -11.76
N VAL A 61 6.81 4.62 -10.82
CA VAL A 61 7.26 3.50 -9.96
C VAL A 61 6.11 3.03 -9.05
N SER A 62 5.32 3.96 -8.52
CA SER A 62 4.19 3.63 -7.65
C SER A 62 3.10 2.86 -8.39
N ASP A 63 2.77 3.26 -9.62
CA ASP A 63 1.74 2.65 -10.46
C ASP A 63 2.15 1.23 -10.87
N THR A 64 3.41 1.05 -11.29
CA THR A 64 3.98 -0.29 -11.55
C THR A 64 3.92 -1.17 -10.30
N ALA A 65 4.32 -0.64 -9.13
CA ALA A 65 4.24 -1.39 -7.89
C ALA A 65 2.79 -1.74 -7.50
N LEU A 66 1.82 -0.86 -7.75
CA LEU A 66 0.39 -1.11 -7.54
C LEU A 66 -0.13 -2.23 -8.45
N CYS A 67 0.26 -2.25 -9.73
CA CYS A 67 -0.07 -3.34 -10.66
C CYS A 67 0.49 -4.69 -10.16
N ILE A 68 1.72 -4.71 -9.68
CA ILE A 68 2.35 -5.91 -9.13
C ILE A 68 1.63 -6.37 -7.86
N VAL A 69 1.29 -5.46 -6.93
CA VAL A 69 0.50 -5.79 -5.73
C VAL A 69 -0.88 -6.36 -6.13
N ALA A 70 -1.54 -5.80 -7.14
CA ALA A 70 -2.83 -6.30 -7.62
C ALA A 70 -2.71 -7.71 -8.21
N SER A 71 -1.63 -8.04 -8.91
CA SER A 71 -1.32 -9.41 -9.35
C SER A 71 -1.07 -10.34 -8.15
N MET A 72 -0.18 -9.97 -7.22
CA MET A 72 0.11 -10.76 -6.01
C MET A 72 -1.14 -11.09 -5.18
N LYS A 73 -2.09 -10.15 -5.12
CA LYS A 73 -3.39 -10.38 -4.45
C LYS A 73 -4.24 -11.44 -5.13
N ARG A 74 -4.29 -11.44 -6.47
CA ARG A 74 -5.06 -12.42 -7.26
C ARG A 74 -4.48 -13.82 -7.10
N ASP A 75 -3.16 -13.91 -6.96
CA ASP A 75 -2.43 -15.15 -6.73
C ASP A 75 -2.48 -15.61 -5.25
N TRP A 76 -3.39 -15.07 -4.44
CA TRP A 76 -3.61 -15.41 -3.02
C TRP A 76 -2.38 -15.24 -2.10
N MET A 77 -1.39 -14.45 -2.51
CA MET A 77 -0.14 -14.28 -1.75
C MET A 77 -0.30 -13.47 -0.44
N GLN A 78 -1.46 -12.86 -0.20
CA GLN A 78 -1.76 -11.99 0.96
C GLN A 78 -2.29 -12.73 2.18
N THR A 79 -2.90 -13.91 2.02
CA THR A 79 -3.73 -14.53 3.06
C THR A 79 -2.91 -14.93 4.30
N GLY A 80 -3.28 -14.40 5.47
CA GLY A 80 -2.66 -14.73 6.76
C GLY A 80 -1.24 -14.21 6.97
N ARG A 81 -0.78 -13.24 6.16
CA ARG A 81 0.62 -12.76 6.17
C ARG A 81 0.71 -11.24 6.31
N LYS A 82 1.86 -10.75 6.80
CA LYS A 82 2.11 -9.31 7.00
C LYS A 82 2.16 -8.60 5.63
N PRO A 83 1.29 -7.60 5.37
CA PRO A 83 1.18 -6.97 4.04
C PRO A 83 2.45 -6.23 3.62
N SER A 84 3.24 -5.73 4.57
CA SER A 84 4.50 -5.01 4.32
C SER A 84 5.51 -5.80 3.47
N GLY A 85 5.54 -7.13 3.60
CA GLY A 85 6.45 -7.96 2.81
C GLY A 85 6.07 -7.97 1.32
N LEU A 86 4.77 -7.98 1.01
CA LEU A 86 4.27 -7.89 -0.37
C LEU A 86 4.56 -6.52 -0.97
N CYS A 87 4.32 -5.45 -0.20
CA CYS A 87 4.67 -4.09 -0.63
C CYS A 87 6.17 -3.99 -0.97
N GLY A 88 7.05 -4.57 -0.14
CA GLY A 88 8.48 -4.60 -0.40
C GLY A 88 8.84 -5.34 -1.69
N ALA A 89 8.26 -6.52 -1.92
CA ALA A 89 8.54 -7.30 -3.13
C ALA A 89 8.10 -6.55 -4.39
N ALA A 90 6.88 -5.99 -4.37
CA ALA A 90 6.36 -5.19 -5.47
C ALA A 90 7.19 -3.93 -5.73
N LEU A 91 7.60 -3.24 -4.66
CA LEU A 91 8.44 -2.04 -4.77
C LEU A 91 9.83 -2.35 -5.32
N TYR A 92 10.44 -3.47 -4.92
CA TYR A 92 11.73 -3.91 -5.44
C TYR A 92 11.66 -4.18 -6.94
N ILE A 93 10.66 -4.93 -7.39
CA ILE A 93 10.47 -5.24 -8.82
C ILE A 93 10.19 -3.96 -9.62
N ALA A 94 9.33 -3.07 -9.10
CA ALA A 94 9.04 -1.79 -9.74
C ALA A 94 10.28 -0.89 -9.84
N ALA A 95 11.07 -0.78 -8.77
CA ALA A 95 12.30 0.01 -8.77
C ALA A 95 13.28 -0.48 -9.85
N LEU A 96 13.50 -1.79 -9.94
CA LEU A 96 14.34 -2.39 -10.97
C LEU A 96 13.80 -2.15 -12.39
N SER A 97 12.47 -2.26 -12.58
CA SER A 97 11.82 -1.98 -13.87
C SER A 97 12.06 -0.56 -14.38
N HIS A 98 12.20 0.40 -13.48
CA HIS A 98 12.41 1.81 -13.79
C HIS A 98 13.89 2.21 -13.76
N GLY A 99 14.80 1.24 -13.69
CA GLY A 99 16.25 1.47 -13.75
C GLY A 99 16.88 1.96 -12.44
N TYR A 100 16.23 1.73 -11.30
CA TYR A 100 16.80 2.02 -9.99
C TYR A 100 17.49 0.80 -9.38
N ASP A 101 18.77 0.96 -9.01
CA ASP A 101 19.57 -0.09 -8.37
C ASP A 101 19.52 0.03 -6.84
N TYR A 102 18.45 -0.49 -6.24
CA TYR A 102 18.34 -0.65 -4.79
C TYR A 102 18.67 -2.07 -4.36
N THR A 103 19.32 -2.22 -3.22
CA THR A 103 19.55 -3.53 -2.62
C THR A 103 18.30 -4.03 -1.91
N LYS A 104 18.22 -5.35 -1.67
CA LYS A 104 17.12 -5.94 -0.88
C LYS A 104 17.10 -5.39 0.55
N ALA A 105 18.27 -5.05 1.10
CA ALA A 105 18.42 -4.42 2.41
C ALA A 105 17.78 -3.03 2.46
N ASP A 106 17.97 -2.21 1.42
CA ASP A 106 17.37 -0.87 1.33
C ASP A 106 15.85 -0.94 1.36
N ILE A 107 15.28 -1.85 0.56
CA ILE A 107 13.82 -2.07 0.53
C ILE A 107 13.32 -2.60 1.87
N ALA A 108 14.01 -3.58 2.45
CA ALA A 108 13.67 -4.19 3.73
C ALA A 108 13.61 -3.15 4.86
N ALA A 109 14.55 -2.21 4.87
CA ALA A 109 14.58 -1.09 5.81
C ALA A 109 13.40 -0.12 5.62
N VAL A 110 13.01 0.19 4.37
CA VAL A 110 11.89 1.10 4.09
C VAL A 110 10.54 0.51 4.50
N VAL A 111 10.32 -0.79 4.23
CA VAL A 111 9.03 -1.46 4.49
C VAL A 111 8.97 -2.17 5.85
N HIS A 112 10.04 -2.10 6.64
CA HIS A 112 10.14 -2.67 7.99
C HIS A 112 9.87 -4.18 8.04
N VAL A 113 10.62 -4.94 7.24
CA VAL A 113 10.61 -6.41 7.21
C VAL A 113 12.03 -6.96 7.13
N CYS A 114 12.22 -8.23 7.48
CA CYS A 114 13.51 -8.89 7.29
C CYS A 114 13.77 -9.18 5.81
N GLU A 115 15.02 -9.10 5.36
CA GLU A 115 15.43 -9.44 3.99
C GLU A 115 15.01 -10.85 3.59
N ALA A 116 15.13 -11.83 4.49
CA ALA A 116 14.67 -13.20 4.25
C ALA A 116 13.16 -13.28 3.94
N THR A 117 12.35 -12.41 4.57
CA THR A 117 10.91 -12.33 4.29
C THR A 117 10.67 -11.77 2.90
N LEU A 118 11.37 -10.70 2.54
CA LEU A 118 11.32 -10.10 1.21
C LEU A 118 11.74 -11.09 0.12
N PHE A 119 12.87 -11.78 0.32
CA PHE A 119 13.38 -12.79 -0.60
C PHE A 119 12.38 -13.93 -0.81
N LYS A 120 11.76 -14.42 0.26
CA LYS A 120 10.70 -15.43 0.17
C LYS A 120 9.51 -14.94 -0.65
N ARG A 121 9.09 -13.67 -0.52
CA ARG A 121 8.01 -13.10 -1.35
C ARG A 121 8.38 -13.03 -2.83
N LEU A 122 9.64 -12.69 -3.14
CA LEU A 122 10.13 -12.62 -4.51
C LEU A 122 10.12 -14.00 -5.18
N ILE A 123 10.60 -15.04 -4.50
CA ILE A 123 10.54 -16.42 -5.01
C ILE A 123 9.09 -16.88 -5.21
N GLU A 124 8.22 -16.60 -4.23
CA GLU A 124 6.80 -16.96 -4.36
C GLU A 124 6.16 -16.25 -5.57
N PHE A 125 6.53 -14.99 -5.85
CA PHE A 125 6.02 -14.27 -7.03
C PHE A 125 6.59 -14.83 -8.34
N GLU A 126 7.89 -15.13 -8.39
CA GLU A 126 8.53 -15.77 -9.54
C GLU A 126 7.87 -17.11 -9.90
N SER A 127 7.36 -17.83 -8.90
CA SER A 127 6.63 -19.09 -9.12
C SER A 127 5.20 -18.95 -9.66
N THR A 128 4.67 -17.73 -9.83
CA THR A 128 3.34 -17.51 -10.40
C THR A 128 3.40 -17.30 -11.91
N ASP A 129 2.26 -17.50 -12.59
CA ASP A 129 2.15 -17.27 -14.04
C ASP A 129 2.56 -15.83 -14.42
N SER A 130 2.25 -14.86 -13.54
CA SER A 130 2.63 -13.46 -13.70
C SER A 130 4.12 -13.21 -13.51
N GLY A 131 4.81 -13.98 -12.65
CA GLY A 131 6.25 -13.85 -12.42
C GLY A 131 7.12 -14.40 -13.56
N SER A 132 6.55 -15.25 -14.41
CA SER A 132 7.25 -15.81 -15.59
C SER A 132 7.32 -14.87 -16.79
N LEU A 133 6.55 -13.77 -16.76
CA LEU A 133 6.47 -12.79 -17.84
C LEU A 133 7.60 -11.78 -17.77
N THR A 134 7.99 -11.22 -18.91
CA THR A 134 8.81 -10.00 -18.92
C THR A 134 8.02 -8.86 -18.27
N ILE A 135 8.71 -7.87 -17.72
CA ILE A 135 8.03 -6.74 -17.08
C ILE A 135 7.14 -5.98 -18.08
N GLU A 136 7.56 -5.91 -19.34
CA GLU A 136 6.80 -5.30 -20.44
C GLU A 136 5.51 -6.07 -20.72
N ASP A 137 5.60 -7.39 -20.89
CA ASP A 137 4.44 -8.27 -21.11
C ASP A 137 3.49 -8.28 -19.91
N PHE A 138 4.06 -8.27 -18.70
CA PHE A 138 3.31 -8.20 -17.45
C PHE A 138 2.48 -6.91 -17.39
N LEU A 139 3.07 -5.76 -17.69
CA LEU A 139 2.39 -4.47 -17.65
C LEU A 139 1.33 -4.35 -18.75
N ALA A 140 1.59 -4.88 -19.95
CA ALA A 140 0.62 -4.94 -21.02
C ALA A 140 -0.61 -5.78 -20.62
N LYS A 141 -0.38 -6.97 -20.06
CA LYS A 141 -1.46 -7.85 -19.56
C LYS A 141 -2.21 -7.23 -18.38
N ALA A 142 -1.50 -6.60 -17.45
CA ALA A 142 -2.11 -5.92 -16.31
C ALA A 142 -3.02 -4.76 -16.78
N TYR A 143 -2.65 -4.06 -17.85
CA TYR A 143 -3.49 -3.02 -18.45
C TYR A 143 -4.78 -3.61 -19.06
N GLU A 144 -4.69 -4.73 -19.77
CA GLU A 144 -5.87 -5.43 -20.32
C GLU A 144 -6.83 -5.90 -19.23
N GLU A 145 -6.31 -6.34 -18.08
CA GLU A 145 -7.10 -6.87 -16.96
C GLU A 145 -7.65 -5.78 -16.02
N THR A 146 -6.98 -4.63 -15.91
CA THR A 146 -7.41 -3.50 -15.06
C THR A 146 -8.39 -2.56 -15.73
N VAL A 147 -8.56 -2.66 -17.06
CA VAL A 147 -9.63 -2.00 -17.80
C VAL A 147 -10.88 -2.88 -17.71
N PRO A 148 -11.86 -2.61 -16.82
CA PRO A 148 -13.22 -3.05 -17.10
C PRO A 148 -13.56 -2.50 -18.49
N LYS A 149 -14.35 -3.21 -19.32
CA LYS A 149 -14.92 -2.66 -20.56
C LYS A 149 -15.70 -1.37 -20.26
N CYS A 150 -14.99 -0.26 -20.15
CA CYS A 150 -15.44 1.08 -19.85
C CYS A 150 -14.29 1.99 -20.29
N SER A 151 -14.57 2.68 -21.38
CA SER A 151 -13.74 3.60 -22.13
C SER A 151 -13.35 4.86 -21.36
N ALA A 152 -12.56 4.73 -20.29
CA ALA A 152 -11.89 5.88 -19.66
C ALA A 152 -10.51 6.05 -20.31
N LYS A 153 -10.26 7.21 -20.90
CA LYS A 153 -8.98 7.51 -21.56
C LYS A 153 -7.91 7.81 -20.50
N TYR A 154 -6.69 7.33 -20.72
CA TYR A 154 -5.54 7.56 -19.84
C TYR A 154 -5.34 9.07 -19.59
N GLY A 155 -5.28 9.49 -18.32
CA GLY A 155 -5.15 10.91 -17.92
C GLY A 155 -6.46 11.62 -17.56
N GLU A 156 -7.61 10.94 -17.65
CA GLU A 156 -8.91 11.53 -17.31
C GLU A 156 -9.25 11.31 -15.83
N VAL A 157 -9.47 12.40 -15.09
CA VAL A 157 -9.93 12.31 -13.70
C VAL A 157 -11.40 11.85 -13.65
N LEU A 158 -11.70 10.97 -12.69
CA LEU A 158 -13.01 10.41 -12.36
C LEU A 158 -13.72 11.18 -11.24
N CYS A 159 -13.09 12.21 -10.67
CA CYS A 159 -13.72 13.11 -9.70
C CYS A 159 -14.54 14.21 -10.39
N GLU A 160 -15.43 14.87 -9.65
CA GLU A 160 -16.24 16.01 -10.12
C GLU A 160 -15.40 17.18 -10.68
N HIS A 161 -14.10 17.21 -10.42
CA HIS A 161 -13.17 18.21 -10.95
C HIS A 161 -12.74 17.97 -12.41
N LYS A 162 -13.30 16.95 -13.07
CA LYS A 162 -13.06 16.64 -14.49
C LYS A 162 -13.32 17.82 -15.41
N ASP A 163 -14.44 18.51 -15.24
CA ASP A 163 -14.82 19.65 -16.10
C ASP A 163 -14.04 20.93 -15.78
N LYS A 164 -13.25 20.93 -14.71
CA LYS A 164 -12.41 22.06 -14.28
C LYS A 164 -10.97 21.99 -14.81
N GLY A 165 -10.67 21.01 -15.67
CA GLY A 165 -9.32 20.81 -16.21
C GLY A 165 -8.31 20.28 -15.19
N ALA A 166 -8.78 19.63 -14.12
CA ALA A 166 -7.91 19.08 -13.09
C ALA A 166 -7.11 17.89 -13.62
N GLU A 167 -5.79 17.89 -13.38
CA GLU A 167 -4.91 16.81 -13.79
C GLU A 167 -5.08 15.57 -12.90
N HIS A 168 -4.87 14.40 -13.51
CA HIS A 168 -4.87 13.13 -12.80
C HIS A 168 -3.68 13.03 -11.84
N PHE A 169 -3.96 12.71 -10.57
CA PHE A 169 -2.96 12.55 -9.53
C PHE A 169 -2.73 11.10 -9.11
N SER A 170 -3.78 10.38 -8.68
CA SER A 170 -3.73 8.95 -8.35
C SER A 170 -5.14 8.38 -8.19
N HIS A 171 -5.32 7.08 -8.47
CA HIS A 171 -6.61 6.35 -8.42
C HIS A 171 -7.75 7.00 -9.21
N GLY A 172 -7.45 7.68 -10.32
CA GLY A 172 -8.47 8.40 -11.07
C GLY A 172 -8.91 9.70 -10.41
N LEU A 173 -8.24 10.21 -9.37
CA LEU A 173 -8.59 11.44 -8.67
C LEU A 173 -7.57 12.55 -8.96
N CYS A 174 -8.00 13.81 -8.90
CA CYS A 174 -7.08 14.95 -8.84
C CYS A 174 -6.40 15.04 -7.46
N GLU A 175 -5.35 15.85 -7.36
CA GLU A 175 -4.56 16.03 -6.12
C GLU A 175 -5.44 16.40 -4.92
N GLU A 176 -6.29 17.40 -5.07
CA GLU A 176 -7.21 17.81 -3.99
C GLU A 176 -8.19 16.71 -3.59
N CYS A 177 -8.75 15.97 -4.55
CA CYS A 177 -9.67 14.87 -4.24
C CYS A 177 -8.95 13.69 -3.61
N TYR A 178 -7.74 13.38 -4.06
CA TYR A 178 -6.93 12.34 -3.45
C TYR A 178 -6.58 12.73 -2.01
N ASP A 179 -6.08 13.94 -1.80
CA ASP A 179 -5.72 14.43 -0.47
C ASP A 179 -6.95 14.49 0.41
N ASN A 180 -8.11 14.86 -0.11
CA ASN A 180 -9.35 14.88 0.66
C ASN A 180 -9.87 13.46 0.96
N VAL A 181 -9.76 12.48 0.05
CA VAL A 181 -10.10 11.09 0.35
C VAL A 181 -9.12 10.50 1.37
N THR A 182 -7.85 10.80 1.21
CA THR A 182 -6.77 10.37 2.10
C THR A 182 -6.96 11.02 3.47
N HIS A 183 -7.23 12.32 3.51
CA HIS A 183 -7.55 13.10 4.70
C HIS A 183 -8.87 12.67 5.33
N ILE A 184 -9.94 12.36 4.58
CA ILE A 184 -11.19 11.82 5.14
C ILE A 184 -10.97 10.42 5.68
N TYR A 185 -10.21 9.55 5.02
CA TYR A 185 -9.81 8.27 5.59
C TYR A 185 -8.97 8.45 6.85
N TYR A 186 -8.04 9.41 6.85
CA TYR A 186 -7.20 9.73 7.99
C TYR A 186 -7.98 10.43 9.10
N VAL A 187 -8.99 11.25 8.82
CA VAL A 187 -9.84 12.00 9.75
C VAL A 187 -10.96 11.13 10.29
N ARG A 188 -11.48 10.19 9.51
CA ARG A 188 -12.40 9.16 9.97
C ARG A 188 -11.67 8.12 10.83
N ASN A 189 -10.40 7.85 10.54
CA ASN A 189 -9.48 7.20 11.49
C ASN A 189 -8.98 8.15 12.59
N ALA A 190 -8.97 9.47 12.37
CA ALA A 190 -8.65 10.45 13.40
C ALA A 190 -9.84 10.70 14.31
N LEU A 191 -11.06 10.31 13.94
CA LEU A 191 -12.22 10.26 14.83
C LEU A 191 -12.04 9.14 15.86
N VAL A 192 -11.42 8.03 15.46
CA VAL A 192 -10.89 7.00 16.37
C VAL A 192 -9.78 7.60 17.26
N PHE A 193 -9.00 8.54 16.73
CA PHE A 193 -7.98 9.30 17.48
C PHE A 193 -8.57 10.45 18.32
N MET A 194 -9.76 10.98 18.02
CA MET A 194 -10.46 11.98 18.83
C MET A 194 -11.20 11.33 20.00
N LEU A 195 -11.64 10.07 19.85
CA LEU A 195 -12.00 9.21 20.98
C LEU A 195 -10.83 9.04 21.97
N HIS A 196 -9.58 9.17 21.52
CA HIS A 196 -8.38 9.16 22.35
C HIS A 196 -8.16 10.47 23.14
N SER A 197 -8.73 11.61 22.70
CA SER A 197 -8.64 12.90 23.42
C SER A 197 -9.75 13.12 24.44
N LEU A 198 -10.82 12.33 24.39
CA LEU A 198 -11.94 12.36 25.35
C LEU A 198 -11.74 11.41 26.56
N LEU A 199 -10.65 10.65 26.58
CA LEU A 199 -10.28 9.68 27.62
C LEU A 199 -8.91 9.99 28.27
N ILE A 200 -8.59 11.28 28.39
CA ILE A 200 -7.69 11.81 29.45
C ILE A 200 -8.55 12.58 30.43
#